data_AF-A0A2R5GDG5-F1
#
_entry.id   AF-A0A2R5GDG5-F1
#
_cell.length_a   1.000
_cell.length_b   1.000
_cell.length_c   1.000
_cell.angle_alpha   90.00
_cell.angle_beta   90.00
_cell.angle_gamma   90.00
#
_symmetry.space_group_name_H-M   'P 1'
#
loop_
_entity.id
_entity.type
_entity.pdbx_description
1 polymer ?
#
loop_
_entity_poly.entity_id
_entity_poly.type
_entity_poly.pdbx_seq_one_letter_code
_entity_poly.pdbx_strand_id
1 'polypeptide(L)'
;MSVPTLFLKSTCPFCLKVVVFMSEAGLMDKVKLEKDSDENRATLQDIIGDEKLTFPALQLAAGEKPMMDSDGIIDHFVKSEGINLDTFQALPYYKTGVMQGYLRMVKHIGHAEAMDVIAGKI
;
A
#
# COMPACT_ATOMS: atom_id res chain seq x y z
N MET A 1 -18.54 -14.10 3.66
CA MET A 1 -17.89 -12.79 3.49
C MET A 1 -16.65 -13.01 2.65
N SER A 2 -16.44 -12.24 1.58
CA SER A 2 -15.19 -12.33 0.79
C SER A 2 -14.02 -11.82 1.63
N VAL A 3 -12.86 -12.48 1.52
CA VAL A 3 -11.62 -11.99 2.11
C VAL A 3 -11.14 -10.79 1.30
N PRO A 4 -10.87 -9.61 1.92
CA PRO A 4 -10.35 -8.45 1.21
C PRO A 4 -9.05 -8.76 0.48
N THR A 5 -8.82 -8.13 -0.67
CA THR A 5 -7.60 -8.29 -1.46
C THR A 5 -6.77 -7.03 -1.41
N LEU A 6 -5.50 -7.17 -1.00
CA LEU A 6 -4.51 -6.10 -0.95
C LEU A 6 -3.51 -6.29 -2.09
N PHE A 7 -3.58 -5.38 -3.07
CA PHE A 7 -2.68 -5.36 -4.22
C PHE A 7 -1.45 -4.52 -3.91
N LEU A 8 -0.27 -5.08 -4.13
CA LEU A 8 1.00 -4.50 -3.73
C LEU A 8 2.02 -4.47 -4.88
N LYS A 9 2.70 -3.33 -5.01
CA LYS A 9 3.88 -3.19 -5.87
C LYS A 9 5.14 -3.34 -5.00
N SER A 10 6.02 -4.28 -5.36
CA SER A 10 7.20 -4.66 -4.57
C SER A 10 8.17 -3.50 -4.28
N THR A 11 8.26 -2.54 -5.20
CA THR A 11 9.16 -1.38 -5.11
C THR A 11 8.48 -0.13 -4.56
N CYS A 12 7.22 -0.22 -4.14
CA CYS A 12 6.47 0.92 -3.65
C CYS A 12 6.65 1.10 -2.13
N PRO A 13 7.23 2.22 -1.66
CA PRO A 13 7.40 2.45 -0.22
C PRO A 13 6.07 2.65 0.52
N PHE A 14 5.02 3.09 -0.17
CA PHE A 14 3.68 3.16 0.42
C PHE A 14 3.06 1.77 0.59
N CYS A 15 3.37 0.81 -0.30
CA CYS A 15 2.99 -0.59 -0.13
C CYS A 15 3.68 -1.21 1.09
N LEU A 16 4.99 -0.98 1.23
CA LEU A 16 5.74 -1.44 2.39
C LEU A 16 5.19 -0.86 3.71
N LYS A 17 4.73 0.41 3.72
CA LYS A 17 4.06 1.00 4.89
C LYS A 17 2.88 0.16 5.36
N VAL A 18 2.01 -0.26 4.44
CA VAL A 18 0.85 -1.10 4.75
C VAL A 18 1.29 -2.49 5.20
N VAL A 19 2.27 -3.09 4.54
CA VAL A 19 2.80 -4.42 4.94
C VAL A 19 3.38 -4.40 6.36
N VAL A 20 4.14 -3.36 6.72
CA VAL A 20 4.67 -3.19 8.09
C VAL A 20 3.53 -3.11 9.09
N PHE A 21 2.50 -2.29 8.82
CA PHE A 21 1.32 -2.20 9.67
C PHE A 21 0.60 -3.56 9.80
N MET A 22 0.25 -4.21 8.68
CA MET A 22 -0.50 -5.47 8.68
C MET A 22 0.28 -6.59 9.39
N SER A 23 1.60 -6.62 9.24
CA SER A 23 2.46 -7.58 9.92
C SER A 23 2.51 -7.35 11.43
N GLU A 24 2.68 -6.09 11.86
CA GLU A 24 2.77 -5.74 13.28
C GLU A 24 1.42 -5.86 14.00
N ALA A 25 0.33 -5.60 13.28
CA ALA A 25 -1.04 -5.80 13.74
C ALA A 25 -1.49 -7.27 13.78
N GLY A 26 -0.70 -8.20 13.21
CA GLY A 26 -1.09 -9.60 13.09
C GLY A 26 -2.29 -9.84 12.17
N LEU A 27 -2.45 -9.03 11.12
CA LEU A 27 -3.60 -9.06 10.19
C LEU A 27 -3.27 -9.65 8.81
N MET A 28 -2.08 -10.21 8.62
CA MET A 28 -1.65 -10.73 7.31
C MET A 28 -2.52 -11.88 6.79
N ASP A 29 -3.22 -12.59 7.67
CA ASP A 29 -4.17 -13.67 7.35
C ASP A 29 -5.60 -13.16 7.06
N LYS A 30 -5.88 -11.87 7.34
CA LYS A 30 -7.18 -11.23 7.08
C LYS A 30 -7.34 -10.72 5.65
N VAL A 31 -6.26 -10.71 4.88
CA VAL A 31 -6.24 -10.23 3.51
C VAL A 31 -5.60 -11.25 2.58
N LYS A 32 -6.10 -11.32 1.36
CA LYS A 32 -5.39 -11.96 0.25
C LYS A 32 -4.37 -10.97 -0.30
N LEU A 33 -3.11 -11.36 -0.43
CA LEU A 33 -2.11 -10.53 -1.08
C LEU A 33 -2.05 -10.85 -2.56
N GLU A 34 -2.11 -9.80 -3.37
CA GLU A 34 -1.92 -9.89 -4.82
C GLU A 34 -0.80 -8.97 -5.27
N LYS A 35 -0.08 -9.39 -6.30
CA LYS A 35 1.01 -8.59 -6.86
C LYS A 35 0.48 -7.60 -7.89
N ASP A 36 1.19 -6.49 -8.03
CA ASP A 36 1.09 -5.61 -9.18
C ASP A 36 1.43 -6.40 -10.47
N SER A 37 0.42 -6.63 -11.31
CA SER A 37 0.50 -7.33 -12.60
C SER A 37 -0.40 -6.64 -13.63
N ASP A 38 -0.16 -6.85 -14.92
CA ASP A 38 -0.97 -6.25 -15.99
C ASP A 38 -2.44 -6.67 -15.91
N GLU A 39 -2.71 -7.94 -15.56
CA GLU A 39 -4.06 -8.47 -15.37
C GLU A 39 -4.79 -7.81 -14.19
N ASN A 40 -4.11 -7.68 -13.05
CA ASN A 40 -4.69 -7.01 -11.88
C ASN A 40 -4.88 -5.52 -12.14
N ARG A 41 -3.95 -4.87 -12.84
CA ARG A 41 -4.08 -3.46 -13.25
C ARG A 41 -5.28 -3.25 -14.16
N ALA A 42 -5.46 -4.08 -15.18
CA ALA A 42 -6.61 -4.00 -16.08
C ALA A 42 -7.93 -4.16 -15.31
N THR A 43 -8.02 -5.21 -14.48
CA THR A 43 -9.20 -5.46 -13.65
C THR A 43 -9.53 -4.29 -12.72
N LEU A 44 -8.52 -3.73 -12.04
CA LEU A 44 -8.73 -2.59 -11.15
C LEU A 44 -9.08 -1.32 -11.93
N GLN A 45 -8.50 -1.12 -13.12
CA GLN A 45 -8.78 0.02 -13.98
C GLN A 45 -10.23 -0.01 -14.49
N ASP A 46 -10.75 -1.17 -14.87
CA ASP A 46 -12.15 -1.35 -15.26
C ASP A 46 -13.13 -0.94 -14.14
N ILE A 47 -12.72 -1.12 -12.87
CA ILE A 47 -13.52 -0.76 -11.70
C ILE A 47 -13.45 0.76 -11.40
N ILE A 48 -12.26 1.37 -11.51
CA ILE A 48 -12.07 2.79 -11.15
C ILE A 48 -12.31 3.76 -12.32
N GLY A 49 -12.47 3.27 -13.55
CA GLY A 49 -12.74 4.09 -14.73
C GLY A 49 -11.53 4.94 -15.13
N ASP A 50 -11.70 6.25 -15.23
CA ASP A 50 -10.63 7.19 -15.65
C ASP A 50 -9.69 7.61 -14.50
N GLU A 51 -9.93 7.13 -13.28
CA GLU A 51 -9.08 7.44 -12.14
C GLU A 51 -7.68 6.82 -12.27
N LYS A 52 -6.67 7.53 -11.79
CA LYS A 52 -5.29 7.02 -11.79
C LYS A 52 -5.15 5.91 -10.75
N LEU A 53 -4.90 4.68 -11.21
CA LEU A 53 -4.58 3.55 -10.33
C LEU A 53 -3.26 3.81 -9.57
N THR A 54 -3.33 3.78 -8.24
CA THR A 54 -2.17 3.86 -7.36
C THR A 54 -2.10 2.65 -6.43
N PHE A 55 -0.88 2.30 -6.00
CA PHE A 55 -0.62 1.21 -5.06
C PHE A 55 -0.05 1.77 -3.77
N PRO A 56 -0.42 1.23 -2.59
CA PRO A 56 -1.25 0.03 -2.39
C PRO A 56 -2.72 0.24 -2.72
N ALA A 57 -3.41 -0.83 -3.11
CA ALA A 57 -4.85 -0.82 -3.38
C ALA A 57 -5.54 -1.94 -2.59
N LEU A 58 -6.50 -1.60 -1.72
CA LEU A 58 -7.29 -2.54 -0.95
C LEU A 58 -8.71 -2.63 -1.53
N GLN A 59 -9.11 -3.83 -1.95
CA GLN A 59 -10.47 -4.12 -2.37
C GLN A 59 -11.16 -4.97 -1.30
N LEU A 60 -12.24 -4.45 -0.69
CA LEU A 60 -12.95 -5.13 0.40
C LEU A 60 -13.77 -6.32 -0.10
N ALA A 61 -14.41 -6.20 -1.26
CA ALA A 61 -15.04 -7.30 -1.98
C ALA A 61 -14.79 -7.21 -3.49
N ALA A 62 -14.75 -8.35 -4.17
CA ALA A 62 -14.50 -8.40 -5.61
C ALA A 62 -15.51 -7.53 -6.38
N GLY A 63 -14.99 -6.66 -7.25
CA GLY A 63 -15.79 -5.69 -8.01
C GLY A 63 -16.08 -4.38 -7.30
N GLU A 64 -15.76 -4.24 -6.01
CA GLU A 64 -15.85 -2.96 -5.33
C GLU A 64 -14.66 -2.06 -5.65
N LYS A 65 -14.92 -0.74 -5.62
CA LYS A 65 -13.89 0.27 -5.81
C LYS A 65 -12.79 0.13 -4.75
N PRO A 66 -11.51 -0.02 -5.14
CA PRO A 66 -10.43 -0.16 -4.18
C PRO A 66 -10.14 1.16 -3.45
N MET A 67 -9.74 1.05 -2.19
CA MET A 67 -9.10 2.13 -1.45
C MET A 67 -7.62 2.18 -1.85
N MET A 68 -7.18 3.29 -2.45
CA MET A 68 -5.83 3.41 -3.03
C MET A 68 -4.90 4.34 -2.25
N ASP A 69 -5.28 4.69 -1.01
CA ASP A 69 -4.47 5.47 -0.08
C ASP A 69 -3.97 4.61 1.08
N SER A 70 -2.66 4.61 1.27
CA SER A 70 -1.99 3.80 2.29
C SER A 70 -2.30 4.21 3.73
N ASP A 71 -2.54 5.50 4.04
CA ASP A 71 -2.97 5.88 5.40
C ASP A 71 -4.45 5.52 5.62
N GLY A 72 -5.32 5.76 4.64
CA GLY A 72 -6.71 5.33 4.68
C GLY A 72 -6.89 3.82 4.88
N ILE A 73 -6.05 3.00 4.24
CA ILE A 73 -6.05 1.53 4.42
C ILE A 73 -5.72 1.18 5.87
N ILE A 74 -4.69 1.80 6.45
CA ILE A 74 -4.30 1.58 7.85
C ILE A 74 -5.44 2.01 8.78
N ASP A 75 -6.00 3.20 8.57
CA ASP A 75 -7.10 3.73 9.37
C ASP A 75 -8.35 2.84 9.34
N HIS A 76 -8.62 2.20 8.19
CA HIS A 76 -9.71 1.24 8.06
C HIS A 76 -9.55 0.07 9.04
N PHE A 77 -8.39 -0.60 9.02
CA PHE A 77 -8.12 -1.73 9.90
C PHE A 77 -7.96 -1.34 11.36
N VAL A 78 -7.39 -0.16 11.65
CA VAL A 78 -7.32 0.36 13.01
C VAL A 78 -8.71 0.49 13.62
N LYS A 79 -9.66 1.04 12.86
CA LYS A 79 -11.04 1.22 13.32
C LYS A 79 -11.80 -0.10 13.38
N SER A 80 -11.63 -0.99 12.41
CA SER A 80 -12.38 -2.26 12.36
C SER A 80 -11.93 -3.26 13.43
N GLU A 81 -10.63 -3.32 13.72
CA GLU A 81 -10.04 -4.29 14.63
C GLU A 81 -9.73 -3.71 16.04
N GLY A 82 -9.94 -2.40 16.24
CA GLY A 82 -9.67 -1.75 17.52
C GLY A 82 -8.18 -1.70 17.90
N ILE A 83 -7.30 -1.52 16.91
CA ILE A 83 -5.85 -1.56 17.11
C ILE A 83 -5.36 -0.29 17.81
N ASN A 84 -4.52 -0.47 18.84
CA ASN A 84 -3.78 0.63 19.44
C ASN A 84 -2.38 0.77 18.81
N LEU A 85 -2.23 1.79 17.95
CA LEU A 85 -0.97 2.09 17.26
C LEU A 85 0.17 2.49 18.21
N ASP A 86 -0.11 2.93 19.43
CA ASP A 86 0.94 3.31 20.40
C ASP A 86 1.76 2.09 20.88
N THR A 87 1.25 0.88 20.63
CA THR A 87 1.95 -0.37 20.95
C THR A 87 2.95 -0.79 19.86
N PHE A 88 2.95 -0.11 18.71
CA PHE A 88 3.75 -0.48 17.55
C PHE A 88 5.15 0.16 17.64
N GLN A 89 6.18 -0.58 17.24
CA GLN A 89 7.57 -0.14 17.17
C GLN A 89 8.05 0.00 15.72
N ALA A 90 7.68 -0.93 14.84
CA ALA A 90 8.16 -0.97 13.46
C ALA A 90 7.50 0.10 12.58
N LEU A 91 6.18 0.27 12.68
CA LEU A 91 5.45 1.24 11.87
C LEU A 91 5.92 2.68 12.10
N PRO A 92 6.09 3.19 13.35
CA PRO A 92 6.64 4.52 13.58
C PRO A 92 8.07 4.67 13.04
N TYR A 93 8.94 3.66 13.24
CA TYR A 93 10.32 3.68 12.73
C TYR A 93 10.35 3.78 11.20
N TYR A 94 9.46 3.05 10.52
CA TYR A 94 9.32 3.13 9.08
C TYR A 94 8.79 4.50 8.61
N LYS A 95 7.66 4.96 9.17
CA LYS A 95 6.98 6.21 8.76
C LYS A 95 7.84 7.45 8.99
N THR A 96 8.58 7.49 10.10
CA THR A 96 9.34 8.69 10.52
C THR A 96 10.82 8.62 10.15
N GLY A 97 11.38 7.43 9.97
CA GLY A 97 12.77 7.22 9.57
C GLY A 97 12.90 6.88 8.08
N VAL A 98 12.76 5.60 7.74
CA VAL A 98 13.05 5.04 6.41
C VAL A 98 12.28 5.76 5.30
N MET A 99 10.96 5.94 5.48
CA MET A 99 10.10 6.58 4.50
C MET A 99 10.47 8.06 4.30
N GLN A 100 10.84 8.78 5.36
CA GLN A 100 11.27 10.17 5.23
C GLN A 100 12.61 10.29 4.49
N GLY A 101 13.54 9.37 4.74
CA GLY A 101 14.78 9.27 3.98
C GLY A 101 14.52 9.08 2.49
N TYR A 102 13.63 8.13 2.15
CA TYR A 102 13.19 7.91 0.78
C TYR A 102 12.57 9.17 0.15
N LEU A 103 11.64 9.85 0.84
CA LEU A 103 11.00 11.05 0.30
C LEU A 103 12.00 12.20 0.06
N ARG A 104 13.00 12.35 0.94
CA ARG A 104 14.10 13.31 0.76
C ARG A 104 14.95 12.96 -0.46
N MET A 105 15.26 11.68 -0.66
CA MET A 105 15.98 11.22 -1.85
C MET A 105 15.20 11.52 -3.13
N VAL A 106 13.91 11.17 -3.19
CA VAL A 106 13.04 11.49 -4.34
C VAL A 106 12.99 12.98 -4.63
N LYS A 107 12.94 13.81 -3.59
CA LYS A 107 13.01 15.27 -3.75
C LYS A 107 14.35 15.73 -4.35
N HIS A 108 15.45 15.03 -4.06
CA HIS A 108 16.78 15.38 -4.52
C HIS A 108 17.06 14.94 -5.97
N ILE A 109 16.72 13.70 -6.33
CA ILE A 109 16.92 13.15 -7.68
C ILE A 109 15.78 13.53 -8.65
N GLY A 110 14.69 14.08 -8.12
CA GLY A 110 13.50 14.42 -8.91
C GLY A 110 12.58 13.22 -9.13
N HIS A 111 11.30 13.50 -9.38
CA HIS A 111 10.26 12.47 -9.46
C HIS A 111 10.48 11.48 -10.62
N ALA A 112 10.94 11.94 -11.78
CA ALA A 112 11.13 11.08 -12.95
C ALA A 112 12.19 9.99 -12.68
N GLU A 113 13.36 10.39 -12.20
CA GLU A 113 14.46 9.48 -11.85
C GLU A 113 14.08 8.54 -10.70
N ALA A 114 13.36 9.05 -9.69
CA ALA A 114 12.82 8.22 -8.62
C ALA A 114 11.86 7.14 -9.12
N MET A 115 11.00 7.45 -10.11
CA MET A 115 10.10 6.46 -10.70
C MET A 115 10.88 5.38 -11.47
N ASP A 116 12.03 5.71 -12.06
CA ASP A 116 12.88 4.73 -12.73
C ASP A 116 13.56 3.77 -11.74
N VAL A 117 14.00 4.26 -10.57
CA VAL A 117 14.49 3.40 -9.46
C VAL A 117 13.38 2.43 -9.02
N ILE A 118 12.18 2.96 -8.79
CA ILE A 118 11.02 2.15 -8.39
C ILE A 118 10.63 1.16 -9.50
N ALA A 119 10.83 1.51 -10.77
CA ALA A 119 10.55 0.61 -11.87
C ALA A 119 11.66 -0.44 -12.08
N GLY A 120 12.77 -0.39 -11.33
CA GLY A 120 13.91 -1.28 -11.50
C GLY A 120 14.64 -1.07 -12.83
N LYS A 121 14.62 0.17 -13.35
CA LYS A 121 15.21 0.54 -14.65
C LYS A 121 16.66 1.06 -14.53
N ILE A 122 17.25 0.99 -13.35
CA ILE A 122 18.60 1.47 -13.01
C ILE A 122 19.39 0.36 -12.33
#